data_AF-Q6B863-F1
#
_entry.id   AF-Q6B863-F1
#
_cell.length_a   1.000
_cell.length_b   1.000
_cell.length_c   1.000
_cell.angle_alpha   90.00
_cell.angle_beta   90.00
_cell.angle_gamma   90.00
#
_symmetry.space_group_name_H-M   'P 1'
#
loop_
_entity.id
_entity.type
_entity.pdbx_description
1 polymer ?
#
loop_
_entity_poly.entity_id
_entity_poly.type
_entity_poly.pdbx_seq_one_letter_code
_entity_poly.pdbx_strand_id
1 'polypeptide(L)' 'MNSALQKSSAIFRTAAMQVRHSSVTRYIGTPPLVRISTAEKCAHVAVIVGTILAGPAWVLVHLQDYKKS' A
#
# COMPACT_ATOMS: atom_id res chain seq x y z
N MET A 1 -27.22 -29.23 -32.87
CA MET A 1 -25.97 -28.59 -32.38
C MET A 1 -26.20 -27.12 -31.96
N ASN A 2 -27.28 -26.81 -31.23
CA ASN A 2 -27.65 -25.41 -30.95
C ASN A 2 -27.56 -25.03 -29.46
N SER A 3 -27.78 -25.99 -28.56
CA SER A 3 -27.86 -25.72 -27.12
C SER A 3 -26.51 -25.42 -26.47
N ALA A 4 -25.42 -26.01 -26.97
CA ALA A 4 -24.07 -25.77 -26.45
C ALA A 4 -23.54 -24.36 -26.80
N LEU A 5 -23.81 -23.91 -28.03
CA LEU A 5 -23.46 -22.57 -28.51
C LEU A 5 -24.31 -21.48 -27.86
N GLN A 6 -25.58 -21.75 -27.55
CA GLN A 6 -26.42 -20.83 -26.78
C GLN A 6 -25.97 -20.72 -25.32
N LYS A 7 -25.57 -21.82 -24.68
CA LYS A 7 -25.04 -21.80 -23.30
C LYS A 7 -23.71 -21.06 -23.22
N SER A 8 -22.79 -21.28 -24.16
CA SER A 8 -21.51 -20.58 -24.16
C SER A 8 -21.69 -19.08 -24.41
N SER A 9 -22.51 -18.69 -25.39
CA SER A 9 -22.78 -17.26 -25.66
C SER A 9 -23.48 -16.55 -24.50
N ALA A 10 -24.33 -17.23 -23.73
CA ALA A 10 -24.91 -16.68 -22.50
C ALA A 10 -23.83 -16.39 -21.44
N ILE A 11 -22.89 -17.30 -21.22
CA ILE A 11 -21.78 -17.12 -20.26
C ILE A 11 -20.88 -15.96 -20.68
N PHE A 12 -20.51 -15.87 -21.96
CA PHE A 12 -19.69 -14.76 -22.47
C PHE A 12 -20.40 -13.41 -22.36
N ARG A 13 -21.72 -13.34 -22.63
CA ARG A 13 -22.51 -12.12 -22.44
C ARG A 13 -22.57 -11.71 -20.96
N THR A 14 -22.76 -12.65 -20.04
CA THR A 14 -22.79 -12.37 -18.59
C THR A 14 -21.42 -11.89 -18.10
N ALA A 15 -20.33 -12.53 -18.50
CA ALA A 15 -18.97 -12.10 -18.11
C ALA A 15 -18.63 -10.70 -18.66
N ALA A 16 -18.95 -10.41 -19.93
CA ALA A 16 -18.77 -9.08 -20.52
C ALA A 16 -19.64 -8.02 -19.82
N MET A 17 -20.85 -8.39 -19.39
CA MET A 17 -21.73 -7.52 -18.61
C MET A 17 -21.22 -7.32 -17.18
N GLN A 18 -20.61 -8.33 -16.57
CA GLN A 18 -19.96 -8.25 -15.24
C GLN A 18 -18.76 -7.29 -15.25
N VAL A 19 -17.96 -7.29 -16.32
CA VAL A 19 -16.84 -6.34 -16.46
C VAL A 19 -17.35 -4.89 -16.58
N ARG A 20 -18.48 -4.67 -17.27
CA ARG A 20 -19.13 -3.36 -17.35
C ARG A 20 -19.78 -2.90 -16.05
N HIS A 21 -20.11 -3.83 -15.16
CA HIS A 21 -20.76 -3.57 -13.87
C HIS A 21 -19.82 -3.70 -12.67
N SER A 22 -18.50 -3.81 -12.90
CA SER A 22 -17.52 -3.61 -11.84
C SER A 22 -17.52 -2.13 -11.49
N SER A 23 -18.34 -1.76 -10.50
CA SER A 23 -18.39 -0.40 -9.99
C SER A 23 -17.00 -0.04 -9.46
N VAL A 24 -16.25 0.74 -10.24
CA VAL A 24 -15.06 1.42 -9.75
C VAL A 24 -15.55 2.40 -8.70
N THR A 25 -15.58 1.97 -7.45
CA THR A 25 -15.88 2.84 -6.33
C THR A 25 -14.75 3.84 -6.25
N ARG A 26 -14.98 5.03 -6.80
CA ARG A 26 -14.05 6.14 -6.70
C ARG A 26 -14.05 6.56 -5.25
N TYR A 27 -13.00 6.20 -4.50
CA TYR A 27 -12.80 6.71 -3.15
C TYR A 27 -12.53 8.20 -3.25
N ILE A 28 -13.55 9.00 -2.96
CA ILE A 28 -13.43 10.45 -2.85
C ILE A 28 -13.06 10.72 -1.40
N GLY A 29 -11.79 11.03 -1.15
CA GLY A 29 -11.33 11.39 0.19
C GLY A 29 -12.09 12.60 0.70
N THR A 30 -12.68 12.49 1.88
CA THR A 30 -13.24 13.63 2.61
C THR A 30 -12.11 14.58 3.04
N PRO A 31 -12.38 15.89 3.20
CA PRO A 31 -11.37 16.82 3.70
C PRO A 31 -10.80 16.33 5.04
N PRO A 32 -9.48 16.48 5.28
CA PRO A 32 -8.86 15.99 6.50
C PRO A 32 -9.42 16.74 7.72
N LEU A 33 -9.78 15.98 8.76
CA LEU A 33 -10.24 16.53 10.05
C LEU A 33 -9.16 17.40 10.71
N VAL A 34 -7.89 17.07 10.50
CA VAL A 34 -6.73 17.82 10.98
C VAL A 34 -5.73 18.02 9.84
N ARG A 35 -5.36 19.28 9.59
CA ARG A 35 -4.32 19.61 8.60
C ARG A 35 -2.95 19.55 9.26
N ILE A 36 -2.21 18.49 8.97
CA ILE A 36 -0.80 18.35 9.37
C ILE A 36 0.04 19.24 8.45
N SER A 37 0.80 20.17 9.04
CA SER A 37 1.71 21.06 8.30
C SER A 37 2.89 20.28 7.70
N THR A 38 3.53 20.82 6.66
CA THR A 38 4.72 20.19 6.08
C THR A 38 5.84 20.01 7.10
N ALA A 39 6.02 20.99 8.00
CA ALA A 39 7.01 20.91 9.07
C ALA A 39 6.71 19.76 10.04
N GLU A 40 5.44 19.57 10.40
CA GLU A 40 5.02 18.47 11.27
C GLU A 40 5.27 17.12 10.60
N LYS A 41 5.01 16.99 9.30
CA LYS A 41 5.37 15.79 8.53
C LYS A 41 6.87 15.52 8.54
N CYS A 42 7.68 16.55 8.31
CA CYS A 42 9.13 16.43 8.34
C CYS A 42 9.64 15.97 9.72
N ALA A 43 9.08 16.51 10.81
CA ALA A 43 9.42 16.09 12.16
C ALA A 43 9.08 14.62 12.40
N HIS A 44 7.89 14.17 11.96
CA HIS A 44 7.49 12.77 12.10
C HIS A 44 8.42 11.83 11.31
N VAL A 45 8.74 12.19 10.07
CA VAL A 45 9.67 11.40 9.25
C VAL A 45 11.06 11.35 9.87
N ALA A 46 11.58 12.48 10.36
CA ALA A 46 12.89 12.53 11.01
C ALA A 46 12.96 11.64 12.26
N VAL A 47 11.93 11.64 13.09
CA VAL A 47 11.84 10.78 14.28
C VAL A 47 11.77 9.30 13.90
N ILE A 48 10.93 8.95 12.91
CA ILE A 48 10.80 7.56 12.45
C ILE A 48 12.13 7.04 11.88
N VAL A 49 12.77 7.83 11.01
CA VAL A 49 14.04 7.43 10.40
C VAL A 49 15.15 7.35 11.46
N GLY A 50 15.23 8.33 12.36
CA GLY A 50 16.21 8.35 13.44
C GLY A 50 16.09 7.15 14.38
N THR A 51 14.86 6.78 14.77
CA THR A 51 14.62 5.64 15.66
C THR A 51 14.97 4.29 15.02
N ILE A 52 14.64 4.10 13.73
CA ILE A 52 14.99 2.87 13.00
C ILE A 52 16.51 2.74 12.86
N LEU A 53 17.22 3.84 12.60
CA LEU A 53 18.66 3.82 12.36
C LEU A 53 19.50 3.80 13.65
N ALA A 54 18.96 4.25 14.78
CA ALA A 54 19.69 4.33 16.05
C ALA A 54 20.21 2.96 16.53
N GLY A 55 19.39 1.91 16.44
CA GLY A 55 19.78 0.54 16.80
C GLY A 55 20.96 0.00 15.99
N PRO A 56 20.87 -0.10 14.66
CA PRO A 56 21.97 -0.57 13.84
C PRO A 56 23.19 0.36 13.90
N ALA A 57 23.01 1.68 13.99
CA ALA A 57 24.13 2.61 14.15
C ALA A 57 24.92 2.32 15.45
N TRP A 58 24.23 2.04 16.56
CA TRP A 58 24.87 1.67 17.82
C TRP A 58 25.68 0.38 17.69
N VAL A 59 25.11 -0.65 17.06
CA VAL A 59 25.78 -1.94 16.85
C VAL A 59 27.04 -1.76 15.98
N LEU A 60 26.94 -0.95 14.92
CA LEU A 60 28.07 -0.71 14.02
C LEU A 60 29.20 0.07 14.70
N VAL A 61 28.88 1.04 15.56
CA VAL A 61 29.88 1.80 16.32
C VAL A 61 30.68 0.91 17.26
N HIS A 62 30.02 -0.05 17.94
CA HIS A 62 30.65 -0.92 18.94
C HIS A 62 31.27 -2.20 18.36
N LEU A 63 31.29 -2.36 17.02
CA LEU A 63 31.89 -3.52 16.36
C LEU A 63 33.36 -3.75 16.73
N GLN A 64 34.11 -2.68 16.98
CA GLN A 64 35.53 -2.79 17.33
C GLN A 64 35.74 -3.27 18.76
N ASP A 65 34.82 -2.95 19.67
CA ASP A 65 34.86 -3.43 21.07
C ASP A 65 34.51 -4.91 21.15
N TYR A 66 33.58 -5.39 20.32
CA TYR A 66 33.27 -6.82 20.21
C TYR A 66 34.42 -7.67 19.66
N LYS A 67 35.33 -7.08 18.88
CA LYS A 67 36.45 -7.80 18.25
C LYS A 67 37.69 -7.89 19.15
N LYS A 68 37.78 -7.05 20.18
CA LYS A 68 38.93 -6.99 21.11
C LYS A 68 38.75 -7.87 22.35
N SER A 69 37.54 -8.38 22.60
CA SER A 69 37.27 -9.45 23.57
C SER A 69 37.45 -10.81 22.89
#